data_AF-A0AAD3CHN9-F1
#
_entry.id   AF-A0AAD3CHN9-F1
#
_cell.length_a   1.000
_cell.length_b   1.000
_cell.length_c   1.000
_cell.angle_alpha   90.00
_cell.angle_beta   90.00
_cell.angle_gamma   90.00
#
_symmetry.space_group_name_H-M   'P 1'
#
loop_
_entity.id
_entity.type
_entity.pdbx_description
1 polymer ?
#
loop_
_entity_poly.entity_id
_entity_poly.type
_entity_poly.pdbx_seq_one_letter_code
_entity_poly.pdbx_strand_id
1 'polypeptide(L)'
;MPKEFGECVVKTLHGMERHIRLAGKLLKKSFKYTTSNNIGGIGQGSGEGPQDCNVMIGLLKYAHARTTQGCTLLHPDGEQSIVRHGGGFVDDQIDVISLDSQEAIHEKDMVEGILLHWQNLLNVSGGDLSINKCAVGFAQYKFVKSLRRDYAVMKCIDKNEAQIELQPHNQFQLRLHLQGEK
;
A
#
# COMPACT_ATOMS: atom_id res chain seq x y z
N MET A 1 -2.92 -15.12 0.00
CA MET A 1 -4.40 -15.26 0.01
C MET A 1 -4.78 -16.35 -1.00
N PRO A 2 -5.77 -17.22 -0.74
CA PRO A 2 -6.18 -18.27 -1.69
C PRO A 2 -6.68 -17.66 -3.02
N LYS A 3 -6.34 -18.30 -4.15
CA LYS A 3 -6.68 -17.81 -5.50
C LYS A 3 -8.19 -17.78 -5.71
N GLU A 4 -8.87 -18.80 -5.21
CA GLU A 4 -10.31 -19.02 -5.31
C GLU A 4 -11.10 -17.89 -4.65
N PHE A 5 -10.59 -17.40 -3.52
CA PHE A 5 -11.18 -16.26 -2.81
C PHE A 5 -11.09 -14.98 -3.67
N GLY A 6 -9.90 -14.70 -4.22
CA GLY A 6 -9.72 -13.52 -5.07
C GLY A 6 -10.61 -13.55 -6.32
N GLU A 7 -10.72 -14.70 -6.97
CA GLU A 7 -11.62 -14.87 -8.11
C GLU A 7 -13.09 -14.65 -7.75
N CYS A 8 -13.54 -15.19 -6.61
CA CYS A 8 -14.91 -15.01 -6.13
C CYS A 8 -15.23 -13.54 -5.91
N VAL A 9 -14.32 -12.82 -5.27
CA VAL A 9 -14.51 -11.40 -4.95
C VAL A 9 -14.57 -10.56 -6.24
N VAL A 10 -13.65 -10.77 -7.19
CA VAL A 10 -13.66 -10.04 -8.46
C VAL A 10 -14.92 -10.34 -9.28
N LYS A 11 -15.31 -11.61 -9.40
CA LYS A 11 -16.55 -12.03 -10.08
C LYS A 11 -17.78 -11.37 -9.46
N THR A 12 -17.82 -11.28 -8.12
CA THR A 12 -18.92 -10.63 -7.40
C THR A 12 -18.99 -9.14 -7.73
N LEU A 13 -17.85 -8.42 -7.68
CA LEU A 13 -17.81 -6.98 -7.97
C LEU A 13 -18.23 -6.65 -9.42
N HIS A 14 -17.82 -7.49 -10.37
CA HIS A 14 -18.13 -7.34 -11.79
C HIS A 14 -19.58 -7.75 -12.11
N GLY A 15 -20.13 -8.74 -11.39
CA GLY A 15 -21.51 -9.20 -11.56
C GLY A 15 -22.56 -8.37 -10.82
N MET A 16 -22.14 -7.52 -9.87
CA MET A 16 -23.06 -6.79 -8.99
C MET A 16 -23.89 -5.73 -9.73
N GLU A 17 -25.21 -5.79 -9.52
CA GLU A 17 -26.14 -4.70 -9.84
C GLU A 17 -26.20 -3.71 -8.69
N ARG A 18 -25.90 -2.43 -8.98
CA ARG A 18 -25.86 -1.37 -7.98
C ARG A 18 -27.09 -0.50 -8.14
N HIS A 19 -27.86 -0.37 -7.07
CA HIS A 19 -29.04 0.49 -7.02
C HIS A 19 -28.72 1.78 -6.24
N ILE A 20 -29.20 2.91 -6.74
CA ILE A 20 -28.96 4.21 -6.11
C ILE A 20 -29.96 4.42 -4.97
N ARG A 21 -29.45 4.58 -3.75
CA ARG A 21 -30.24 4.94 -2.58
C ARG A 21 -30.10 6.43 -2.31
N LEU A 22 -31.22 7.15 -2.30
CA LEU A 22 -31.33 8.51 -1.77
C LEU A 22 -31.89 8.46 -0.35
N ALA A 23 -31.91 9.60 0.35
CA ALA A 23 -32.53 9.71 1.67
C ALA A 23 -33.97 9.16 1.65
N GLY A 24 -34.16 7.96 2.21
CA GLY A 24 -35.45 7.27 2.34
C GLY A 24 -35.99 6.54 1.09
N LYS A 25 -35.31 6.55 -0.06
CA LYS A 25 -35.84 5.92 -1.29
C LYS A 25 -34.78 5.23 -2.13
N LEU A 26 -35.08 4.01 -2.57
CA LEU A 26 -34.32 3.33 -3.62
C LEU A 26 -34.84 3.75 -4.99
N LEU A 27 -33.94 4.17 -5.89
CA LEU A 27 -34.30 4.45 -7.27
C LEU A 27 -34.49 3.14 -8.05
N LYS A 28 -35.42 3.15 -9.02
CA LYS A 28 -35.59 2.04 -9.97
C LYS A 28 -34.39 1.90 -10.93
N LYS A 29 -33.60 2.95 -11.08
CA LYS A 29 -32.40 2.94 -11.91
C LYS A 29 -31.29 2.20 -11.17
N SER A 30 -30.58 1.36 -11.91
CA SER A 30 -29.40 0.65 -11.48
C SER A 30 -28.27 0.84 -12.49
N PHE A 31 -27.06 0.49 -12.07
CA PHE A 31 -25.91 0.41 -12.95
C PHE A 31 -25.11 -0.86 -12.64
N LYS A 32 -24.39 -1.34 -13.65
CA LYS A 32 -23.51 -2.50 -13.58
C LYS A 32 -22.15 -2.14 -14.12
N TYR A 33 -21.16 -2.90 -13.71
CA TYR A 33 -19.87 -2.89 -14.38
C TYR A 33 -20.06 -3.26 -15.86
N THR A 34 -19.36 -2.56 -16.75
CA THR A 34 -19.23 -2.92 -18.17
C THR A 34 -17.79 -2.70 -18.60
N THR A 35 -17.35 -3.32 -19.69
CA THR A 35 -16.01 -3.07 -20.24
C THR A 35 -15.78 -1.60 -20.63
N SER A 36 -16.85 -0.86 -20.95
CA SER A 36 -16.82 0.58 -21.23
C SER A 36 -16.98 1.46 -19.99
N ASN A 37 -17.27 0.90 -18.83
CA ASN A 37 -17.61 1.65 -17.63
C ASN A 37 -17.09 0.94 -16.37
N ASN A 38 -15.93 1.38 -15.89
CA ASN A 38 -15.26 0.80 -14.72
C ASN A 38 -15.89 1.27 -13.40
N ILE A 39 -17.22 1.31 -13.31
CA ILE A 39 -17.91 1.52 -12.02
C ILE A 39 -17.92 0.18 -11.27
N GLY A 40 -16.72 -0.25 -10.91
CA GLY A 40 -16.50 -1.35 -9.99
C GLY A 40 -16.42 -0.83 -8.55
N GLY A 41 -16.02 -1.72 -7.64
CA GLY A 41 -15.76 -1.36 -6.26
C GLY A 41 -16.98 -1.36 -5.36
N ILE A 42 -16.69 -1.13 -4.08
CA ILE A 42 -17.66 -1.01 -3.00
C ILE A 42 -18.14 0.44 -2.98
N GLY A 43 -19.46 0.64 -2.97
CA GLY A 43 -20.04 1.99 -2.92
C GLY A 43 -19.71 2.69 -1.60
N GLN A 44 -19.39 3.98 -1.66
CA GLN A 44 -19.21 4.79 -0.45
C GLN A 44 -20.52 4.85 0.36
N GLY A 45 -20.40 4.78 1.69
CA GLY A 45 -21.54 4.81 2.60
C GLY A 45 -22.20 3.45 2.86
N SER A 46 -21.64 2.34 2.37
CA SER A 46 -22.00 1.01 2.87
C SER A 46 -21.40 0.78 4.27
N GLY A 47 -22.16 0.12 5.16
CA GLY A 47 -21.70 -0.17 6.53
C GLY A 47 -20.45 -1.05 6.57
N GLU A 48 -20.37 -2.02 5.65
CA GLU A 48 -19.23 -2.94 5.50
C GLU A 48 -18.12 -2.40 4.58
N GLY A 49 -18.30 -1.20 4.03
CA GLY A 49 -17.41 -0.62 3.03
C GLY A 49 -15.92 -0.62 3.39
N PRO A 50 -15.55 -0.22 4.61
CA PRO A 50 -14.14 -0.26 5.04
C PRO A 50 -13.55 -1.67 5.08
N GLN A 51 -14.32 -2.66 5.55
CA GLN A 51 -13.83 -4.04 5.65
C GLN A 51 -13.66 -4.65 4.26
N ASP A 52 -14.65 -4.47 3.38
CA ASP A 52 -14.58 -4.95 2.00
C ASP A 52 -13.44 -4.28 1.23
N CYS A 53 -13.21 -2.98 1.46
CA CYS A 53 -12.08 -2.26 0.88
C CYS A 53 -10.74 -2.85 1.35
N ASN A 54 -10.57 -3.13 2.65
CA ASN A 54 -9.36 -3.75 3.19
C ASN A 54 -9.12 -5.15 2.60
N VAL A 55 -10.16 -5.96 2.44
CA VAL A 55 -10.07 -7.28 1.80
C VAL A 55 -9.59 -7.15 0.36
N MET A 56 -10.21 -6.24 -0.40
CA MET A 56 -9.85 -5.98 -1.80
C MET A 56 -8.41 -5.48 -1.94
N ILE A 57 -8.06 -4.45 -1.21
CA ILE A 57 -6.73 -3.84 -1.22
C ILE A 57 -5.69 -4.86 -0.77
N GLY A 58 -5.98 -5.72 0.22
CA GLY A 58 -5.10 -6.81 0.63
C GLY A 58 -4.81 -7.81 -0.48
N LEU A 59 -5.82 -8.17 -1.30
CA LEU A 59 -5.64 -9.02 -2.47
C LEU A 59 -4.77 -8.34 -3.54
N LEU A 60 -5.02 -7.06 -3.83
CA LEU A 60 -4.25 -6.30 -4.80
C LEU A 60 -2.78 -6.16 -4.37
N LYS A 61 -2.52 -5.87 -3.08
CA LYS A 61 -1.16 -5.83 -2.53
C LYS A 61 -0.48 -7.19 -2.61
N TYR A 62 -1.21 -8.28 -2.34
CA TYR A 62 -0.68 -9.63 -2.49
C TYR A 62 -0.29 -9.94 -3.94
N ALA A 63 -1.11 -9.53 -4.91
CA ALA A 63 -0.79 -9.66 -6.33
C ALA A 63 0.43 -8.81 -6.71
N HIS A 64 0.43 -7.53 -6.33
CA HIS A 64 1.51 -6.57 -6.57
C HIS A 64 2.86 -7.07 -6.04
N ALA A 65 2.90 -7.58 -4.80
CA ALA A 65 4.12 -8.11 -4.19
C ALA A 65 4.68 -9.35 -4.90
N ARG A 66 3.87 -10.09 -5.68
CA ARG A 66 4.34 -11.25 -6.44
C ARG A 66 4.91 -10.90 -7.81
N THR A 67 4.62 -9.70 -8.30
CA THR A 67 4.92 -9.25 -9.67
C THR A 67 5.87 -8.08 -9.73
N THR A 68 6.19 -7.48 -8.58
CA THR A 68 7.14 -6.36 -8.46
C THR A 68 8.34 -6.74 -7.62
N GLN A 69 9.42 -5.96 -7.76
CA GLN A 69 10.55 -6.00 -6.85
C GLN A 69 10.20 -5.27 -5.55
N GLY A 70 10.63 -5.81 -4.41
CA GLY A 70 10.48 -5.15 -3.12
C GLY A 70 11.77 -4.43 -2.69
N CYS A 71 11.72 -3.84 -1.51
CA CYS A 71 12.89 -3.33 -0.81
C CYS A 71 13.52 -4.45 0.03
N THR A 72 14.77 -4.80 -0.28
CA THR A 72 15.56 -5.75 0.49
C THR A 72 16.27 -5.02 1.63
N LEU A 73 15.80 -5.23 2.85
CA LEU A 73 16.43 -4.72 4.06
C LEU A 73 17.41 -5.78 4.58
N LEU A 74 18.70 -5.47 4.54
CA LEU A 74 19.76 -6.28 5.13
C LEU A 74 19.84 -6.01 6.63
N HIS A 75 19.96 -7.06 7.43
CA HIS A 75 20.25 -6.94 8.85
C HIS A 75 21.66 -6.35 9.05
N PRO A 76 21.93 -5.60 10.14
CA PRO A 76 23.24 -5.00 10.39
C PRO A 76 24.43 -5.98 10.44
N ASP A 77 24.20 -7.28 10.61
CA ASP A 77 25.25 -8.31 10.54
C ASP A 77 25.60 -8.75 9.12
N GLY A 78 24.79 -8.39 8.12
CA GLY A 78 24.95 -8.80 6.73
C GLY A 78 24.55 -10.25 6.42
N GLU A 79 24.08 -11.02 7.40
CA GLU A 79 23.75 -12.45 7.22
C GLU A 79 22.27 -12.68 6.93
N GLN A 80 21.40 -11.77 7.40
CA GLN A 80 19.96 -11.88 7.25
C GLN A 80 19.41 -10.77 6.36
N SER A 81 18.34 -11.07 5.62
CA SER A 81 17.60 -10.07 4.86
C SER A 81 16.11 -10.33 4.89
N ILE A 82 15.33 -9.26 4.73
CA ILE A 82 13.89 -9.32 4.53
C ILE A 82 13.50 -8.48 3.33
N VAL A 83 12.53 -8.97 2.54
CA VAL A 83 11.92 -8.19 1.46
C VAL A 83 10.62 -7.56 1.96
N ARG A 84 10.40 -6.29 1.62
CA ARG A 84 9.19 -5.51 1.95
C ARG A 84 8.70 -4.77 0.72
N HIS A 85 7.42 -4.87 0.39
CA HIS A 85 6.80 -4.17 -0.75
C HIS A 85 6.03 -2.92 -0.31
N GLY A 86 6.50 -2.27 0.76
CA GLY A 86 5.80 -1.15 1.36
C GLY A 86 4.50 -1.53 2.09
N GLY A 87 3.80 -0.51 2.58
CA GLY A 87 2.61 -0.65 3.42
C GLY A 87 1.56 0.36 3.02
N GLY A 88 0.37 0.26 3.58
CA GLY A 88 -0.66 1.25 3.32
C GLY A 88 -1.92 1.00 4.12
N PHE A 89 -2.78 2.02 4.14
CA PHE A 89 -4.04 2.04 4.87
C PHE A 89 -5.15 2.43 3.91
N VAL A 90 -6.08 1.50 3.66
CA VAL A 90 -7.17 1.70 2.68
C VAL A 90 -6.60 2.11 1.32
N ASP A 91 -6.83 3.35 0.88
CA ASP A 91 -6.40 3.91 -0.41
C ASP A 91 -5.01 4.57 -0.37
N ASP A 92 -4.48 4.86 0.83
CA ASP A 92 -3.13 5.39 0.99
C ASP A 92 -2.10 4.26 0.93
N GLN A 93 -1.45 4.10 -0.23
CA GLN A 93 -0.43 3.09 -0.46
C GLN A 93 0.96 3.71 -0.63
N ILE A 94 1.94 3.09 0.02
CA ILE A 94 3.37 3.36 -0.17
C ILE A 94 3.99 2.08 -0.72
N ASP A 95 4.61 2.15 -1.88
CA ASP A 95 5.48 1.11 -2.39
C ASP A 95 6.95 1.48 -2.13
N VAL A 96 7.75 0.49 -1.77
CA VAL A 96 9.19 0.67 -1.50
C VAL A 96 9.94 -0.38 -2.28
N ILE A 97 10.92 0.07 -3.06
CA ILE A 97 11.73 -0.76 -3.94
C ILE A 97 13.22 -0.50 -3.67
N SER A 98 14.04 -1.54 -3.79
CA SER A 98 15.49 -1.38 -3.83
C SER A 98 15.91 -1.01 -5.24
N LEU A 99 16.77 0.01 -5.36
CA LEU A 99 17.40 0.39 -6.62
C LEU A 99 18.78 -0.25 -6.70
N ASP A 100 19.19 -0.64 -7.91
CA ASP A 100 20.51 -1.23 -8.16
C ASP A 100 21.62 -0.16 -8.19
N SER A 101 21.26 1.09 -8.43
CA SER A 101 22.16 2.23 -8.48
C SER A 101 21.79 3.31 -7.46
N GLN A 102 22.78 4.12 -7.08
CA GLN A 102 22.54 5.33 -6.28
C GLN A 102 22.07 6.53 -7.13
N GLU A 103 21.97 6.36 -8.45
CA GLU A 103 21.66 7.43 -9.40
C GLU A 103 20.17 7.41 -9.76
N ALA A 104 19.39 8.29 -9.11
CA ALA A 104 17.95 8.41 -9.28
C ALA A 104 17.47 8.71 -10.72
N ILE A 105 18.35 9.24 -11.58
CA ILE A 105 18.03 9.75 -12.92
C ILE A 105 17.61 8.64 -13.92
N HIS A 106 18.01 7.39 -13.68
CA HIS A 106 17.71 6.28 -14.58
C HIS A 106 16.42 5.52 -14.26
N GLU A 107 15.72 5.91 -13.19
CA GLU A 107 14.66 5.06 -12.60
C GLU A 107 13.23 5.50 -12.97
N LYS A 108 13.09 6.51 -13.83
CA LYS A 108 11.79 7.03 -14.27
C LYS A 108 10.91 5.93 -14.89
N ASP A 109 11.47 5.17 -15.84
CA ASP A 109 10.73 4.11 -16.54
C ASP A 109 10.30 2.99 -15.58
N MET A 110 11.11 2.71 -14.56
CA MET A 110 10.76 1.75 -13.51
C MET A 110 9.58 2.24 -12.68
N VAL A 111 9.63 3.50 -12.22
CA VAL A 111 8.56 4.12 -11.43
C VAL A 111 7.26 4.18 -12.23
N GLU A 112 7.31 4.60 -13.49
CA GLU A 112 6.14 4.60 -14.38
C GLU A 112 5.59 3.18 -14.57
N GLY A 113 6.46 2.18 -14.72
CA GLY A 113 6.07 0.78 -14.80
C GLY A 113 5.33 0.28 -13.55
N ILE A 114 5.82 0.63 -12.36
CA ILE A 114 5.17 0.28 -11.08
C ILE A 114 3.81 0.96 -10.95
N LEU A 115 3.73 2.26 -11.22
CA LEU A 115 2.46 3.01 -11.15
C LEU A 115 1.44 2.47 -12.15
N LEU A 116 1.87 2.17 -13.38
CA LEU A 116 1.02 1.55 -14.41
C LEU A 116 0.55 0.15 -13.97
N HIS A 117 1.44 -0.64 -13.37
CA HIS A 117 1.07 -1.95 -12.86
C HIS A 117 0.03 -1.84 -11.74
N TRP A 118 0.21 -0.91 -10.80
CA TRP A 118 -0.75 -0.65 -9.74
C TRP A 118 -2.10 -0.14 -10.27
N GLN A 119 -2.11 0.78 -11.25
CA GLN A 119 -3.33 1.21 -11.94
C GLN A 119 -4.06 0.01 -12.58
N ASN A 120 -3.34 -0.89 -13.24
CA ASN A 120 -3.95 -2.07 -13.85
C ASN A 120 -4.60 -2.99 -12.80
N LEU A 121 -3.98 -3.14 -11.63
CA LEU A 121 -4.54 -3.90 -10.51
C LEU A 121 -5.79 -3.20 -9.92
N LEU A 122 -5.73 -1.88 -9.71
CA LEU A 122 -6.88 -1.08 -9.27
C LEU A 122 -8.05 -1.17 -10.24
N ASN A 123 -7.78 -1.18 -11.54
CA ASN A 123 -8.82 -1.30 -12.55
C ASN A 123 -9.63 -2.60 -12.41
N VAL A 124 -9.02 -3.70 -11.94
CA VAL A 124 -9.73 -4.96 -11.68
C VAL A 124 -10.78 -4.79 -10.57
N SER A 125 -10.50 -3.98 -9.55
CA SER A 125 -11.42 -3.72 -8.45
C SER A 125 -12.42 -2.59 -8.75
N GLY A 126 -12.25 -1.84 -9.84
CA GLY A 126 -12.95 -0.59 -10.11
C GLY A 126 -12.40 0.62 -9.37
N GLY A 127 -11.21 0.50 -8.79
CA GLY A 127 -10.43 1.63 -8.29
C GLY A 127 -9.72 2.37 -9.44
N ASP A 128 -9.23 3.55 -9.13
CA ASP A 128 -8.49 4.38 -10.07
C ASP A 128 -7.32 5.08 -9.36
N LEU A 129 -6.17 5.19 -10.03
CA LEU A 129 -5.00 5.85 -9.45
C LEU A 129 -5.11 7.35 -9.69
N SER A 130 -5.18 8.12 -8.60
CA SER A 130 -5.06 9.57 -8.68
C SER A 130 -3.60 9.97 -8.93
N ILE A 131 -3.13 9.90 -10.18
CA ILE A 131 -1.72 10.14 -10.55
C ILE A 131 -1.19 11.49 -10.07
N ASN A 132 -2.04 12.52 -10.05
CA ASN A 132 -1.71 13.87 -9.58
C ASN A 132 -1.49 13.97 -8.05
N LYS A 133 -1.86 12.93 -7.30
CA LYS A 133 -1.61 12.80 -5.86
C LYS A 133 -0.44 11.86 -5.55
N CYS A 134 0.08 11.14 -6.54
CA CYS A 134 1.24 10.28 -6.35
C CYS A 134 2.50 11.13 -6.17
N ALA A 135 3.35 10.70 -5.23
CA ALA A 135 4.66 11.30 -5.01
C ALA A 135 5.73 10.21 -5.07
N VAL A 136 6.89 10.58 -5.60
CA VAL A 136 8.07 9.72 -5.70
C VAL A 136 9.15 10.36 -4.86
N GLY A 137 9.81 9.57 -4.04
CA GLY A 137 10.90 10.04 -3.20
C GLY A 137 12.03 9.02 -3.19
N PHE A 138 13.26 9.52 -3.13
CA PHE A 138 14.45 8.68 -3.03
C PHE A 138 15.03 8.77 -1.62
N ALA A 139 15.30 7.61 -1.04
CA ALA A 139 15.92 7.49 0.27
C ALA A 139 17.13 6.56 0.18
N GLN A 140 18.25 7.02 0.72
CA GLN A 140 19.41 6.18 1.01
C GLN A 140 19.37 5.83 2.49
N TYR A 141 19.70 4.60 2.83
CA TYR A 141 19.86 4.20 4.22
C TYR A 141 21.11 3.34 4.42
N LYS A 142 21.64 3.36 5.63
CA LYS A 142 22.65 2.41 6.09
C LYS A 142 22.36 1.99 7.52
N PHE A 143 22.56 0.71 7.80
CA PHE A 143 22.57 0.22 9.17
C PHE A 143 23.95 0.43 9.79
N VAL A 144 23.97 0.90 11.03
CA VAL A 144 25.19 1.14 11.80
C VAL A 144 25.14 0.31 13.07
N LYS A 145 26.13 -0.58 13.20
CA LYS A 145 26.37 -1.35 14.41
C LYS A 145 27.14 -0.50 15.40
N SER A 146 26.70 -0.43 16.66
CA SER A 146 27.44 0.29 17.70
C SER A 146 27.49 -0.48 19.02
N LEU A 147 28.46 -0.14 19.88
CA LEU A 147 28.63 -0.77 21.19
C LEU A 147 27.42 -0.60 22.12
N ARG A 148 26.59 0.44 21.91
CA ARG A 148 25.43 0.74 22.77
C ARG A 148 24.12 0.30 22.16
N ARG A 149 23.96 0.49 20.86
CA ARG A 149 22.71 0.23 20.14
C ARG A 149 22.93 0.25 18.63
N ASP A 150 22.30 -0.68 17.93
CA ASP A 150 22.24 -0.65 16.47
C ASP A 150 21.17 0.34 16.00
N TYR A 151 21.48 1.09 14.94
CA TYR A 151 20.58 2.11 14.39
C TYR A 151 20.67 2.16 12.87
N ALA A 152 19.70 2.81 12.22
CA ALA A 152 19.77 3.14 10.80
C ALA A 152 19.94 4.65 10.64
N VAL A 153 20.76 5.06 9.68
CA VAL A 153 20.82 6.44 9.19
C VAL A 153 20.09 6.47 7.86
N MET A 154 19.17 7.42 7.70
CA MET A 154 18.41 7.61 6.46
C MET A 154 18.61 9.03 5.95
N LYS A 155 18.78 9.16 4.63
CA LYS A 155 18.92 10.44 3.94
C LYS A 155 17.96 10.46 2.78
N CYS A 156 17.10 11.48 2.74
CA CYS A 156 16.37 11.80 1.53
C CYS A 156 17.34 12.48 0.56
N ILE A 157 17.39 12.07 -0.70
CA ILE A 157 18.31 12.67 -1.68
C ILE A 157 17.97 14.15 -1.92
N ASP A 158 16.71 14.54 -1.72
CA ASP A 158 16.19 15.88 -2.03
C ASP A 158 16.14 16.84 -0.82
N LYS A 159 16.58 16.41 0.38
CA LYS A 159 16.62 17.24 1.60
C LYS A 159 17.82 16.92 2.49
N ASN A 160 18.23 17.87 3.34
CA ASN A 160 19.28 17.65 4.34
C ASN A 160 18.98 16.43 5.23
N GLU A 161 20.03 15.73 5.66
CA GLU A 161 19.98 14.51 6.47
C GLU A 161 19.10 14.70 7.71
N ALA A 162 17.96 14.02 7.76
CA ALA A 162 17.15 13.92 8.97
C ALA A 162 17.61 12.68 9.74
N GLN A 163 18.13 12.88 10.97
CA GLN A 163 18.32 11.76 11.89
C GLN A 163 16.95 11.23 12.31
N ILE A 164 16.56 10.09 11.74
CA ILE A 164 15.38 9.36 12.20
C ILE A 164 15.87 8.33 13.22
N GLU A 165 15.57 8.54 14.50
CA GLU A 165 15.77 7.53 15.51
C GLU A 165 14.72 6.43 15.33
N LEU A 166 15.17 5.21 15.02
CA LEU A 166 14.29 4.04 15.07
C LEU A 166 13.81 3.89 16.52
N GLN A 167 12.49 3.89 16.75
CA GLN A 167 11.99 3.45 18.06
C GLN A 167 12.44 2.00 18.30
N PRO A 168 13.03 1.69 19.47
CA PRO A 168 13.39 0.32 19.77
C PRO A 168 12.12 -0.53 19.78
N HIS A 169 12.11 -1.58 18.97
CA HIS A 169 11.06 -2.59 18.98
C HIS A 169 11.22 -3.47 20.23
N ASN A 170 11.03 -2.87 21.41
CA ASN A 170 11.04 -3.60 22.68
C ASN A 170 9.60 -3.91 23.06
N GLN A 171 9.01 -4.93 22.42
CA GLN A 171 7.64 -5.41 22.71
C GLN A 171 7.45 -5.88 24.17
N PHE A 172 8.52 -5.96 24.95
CA PHE A 172 8.51 -6.33 26.36
C PHE A 172 8.56 -5.14 27.34
N GLN A 173 8.64 -3.89 26.86
CA GLN A 173 8.45 -2.74 27.75
C GLN A 173 6.99 -2.66 28.18
N LEU A 174 6.76 -2.65 29.50
CA LEU A 174 5.44 -2.48 30.11
C LEU A 174 4.77 -1.25 29.49
N ARG A 175 3.62 -1.44 28.83
CA ARG A 175 2.82 -0.35 28.28
C ARG A 175 2.45 0.58 29.43
N LEU A 176 2.90 1.84 29.37
CA LEU A 176 2.45 2.89 30.28
C LEU A 176 0.92 2.93 30.22
N HIS A 177 0.27 2.61 31.33
CA HIS A 177 -1.14 2.92 31.49
C HIS A 177 -1.23 4.44 31.59
N LEU A 178 -1.80 5.06 30.56
CA LEU A 178 -2.25 6.44 30.65
C LEU A 178 -3.38 6.46 31.69
N GLN A 179 -3.04 6.80 32.93
CA GLN A 179 -4.05 7.19 33.91
C GLN A 179 -4.66 8.49 33.38
N GLY A 180 -5.92 8.41 32.97
CA GLY A 180 -6.71 9.60 32.68
C GLY A 180 -6.87 10.40 33.98
N GLU A 181 -6.25 11.56 34.04
CA GLU A 181 -6.63 12.59 34.99
C GLU A 181 -8.05 13.05 34.62
N LYS A 182 -8.95 12.94 35.60
CA LYS A 182 -10.27 13.57 35.58
C LYS A 182 -10.16 15.02 36.00
#